data_AF-A0A2B7XHW8-F1
#
_entry.id   AF-A0A2B7XHW8-F1
#
_cell.length_a   1.000
_cell.length_b   1.000
_cell.length_c   1.000
_cell.angle_alpha   90.00
_cell.angle_beta   90.00
_cell.angle_gamma   90.00
#
_symmetry.space_group_name_H-M   'P 1'
#
loop_
_entity.id
_entity.type
_entity.pdbx_description
1 polymer ?
#
loop_
_entity_poly.entity_id
_entity_poly.type
_entity_poly.pdbx_seq_one_letter_code
_entity_poly.pdbx_strand_id
1 'polypeptide(L)'
;MASSGTNTWLSPLLDYHYTSPTPEQKAERRELLNLRGEYAQISTLALLLLFSIYRFGASRAGGNGNGNGPGTNGGSRSWLDSPLMRGGGETRRQYLVAAAWMVWLLALSAWRTGDDYLHLTKSLGHTALATVPFNLLLAPKLSTTAHPFNLLCSNLLLLPQTHLTPYHRLFGRLVIPTLICLHSLLYLMLFVENGVLEKRLNDSDVQFGIFAFFALVGLWGTSGWVVGWVRRKGNSTSGRISKRVAYVLHVAFVMLLLGMVYCHVEHARRFVVQALVIYGVDVGSWVVKMLFMR
;
A
#
# COMPACT_ATOMS: atom_id res chain seq x y z
N MET A 1 -20.48 -10.78 46.66
CA MET A 1 -19.16 -10.28 46.21
C MET A 1 -18.44 -11.43 45.51
N ALA A 2 -18.67 -11.60 44.21
CA ALA A 2 -17.97 -12.59 43.41
C ALA A 2 -17.03 -11.82 42.50
N SER A 3 -15.73 -12.01 42.69
CA SER A 3 -14.66 -11.49 41.84
C SER A 3 -14.73 -12.21 40.49
N SER A 4 -15.37 -11.58 39.51
CA SER A 4 -15.29 -11.98 38.10
C SER A 4 -13.88 -11.66 37.61
N GLY A 5 -12.96 -12.60 37.81
CA GLY A 5 -11.65 -12.58 37.17
C GLY A 5 -11.85 -12.59 35.67
N THR A 6 -11.65 -11.44 35.04
CA THR A 6 -11.53 -11.32 33.59
C THR A 6 -10.31 -12.09 33.16
N ASN A 7 -10.50 -13.31 32.64
CA ASN A 7 -9.46 -14.04 31.93
C ASN A 7 -9.18 -13.33 30.61
N THR A 8 -8.38 -12.27 30.67
CA THR A 8 -7.85 -11.55 29.52
C THR A 8 -6.66 -12.36 28.99
N TRP A 9 -6.92 -13.25 28.04
CA TRP A 9 -5.91 -14.09 27.37
C TRP A 9 -4.81 -13.31 26.61
N LEU A 10 -4.87 -11.97 26.61
CA LEU A 10 -3.93 -11.06 25.93
C LEU A 10 -3.21 -10.08 26.87
N SER A 11 -3.39 -10.20 28.19
CA SER A 11 -2.88 -9.23 29.18
C SER A 11 -1.37 -8.92 29.17
N PRO A 12 -0.43 -9.81 28.76
CA PRO A 12 0.98 -9.50 28.96
C PRO A 12 1.67 -8.86 27.75
N LEU A 13 1.02 -8.67 26.60
CA LEU A 13 1.76 -8.22 25.41
C LEU A 13 1.79 -6.71 25.21
N LEU A 14 0.73 -5.96 25.57
CA LEU A 14 0.74 -4.50 25.52
C LEU A 14 -0.33 -3.94 26.50
N ASP A 15 0.05 -3.09 27.45
CA ASP A 15 -0.81 -2.41 28.45
C ASP A 15 -1.81 -1.43 27.82
N TYR A 16 -2.68 -1.89 26.93
CA TYR A 16 -3.69 -1.07 26.26
C TYR A 16 -5.08 -1.29 26.88
N HIS A 17 -5.83 -0.21 27.09
CA HIS A 17 -7.14 -0.20 27.76
C HIS A 17 -8.19 0.61 26.99
N TYR A 18 -9.47 0.29 27.25
CA TYR A 18 -10.60 1.03 26.68
C TYR A 18 -10.73 2.40 27.35
N THR A 19 -10.81 3.46 26.55
CA THR A 19 -11.07 4.81 27.04
C THR A 19 -12.33 5.36 26.38
N SER A 20 -13.19 6.01 27.17
CA SER A 20 -14.36 6.75 26.69
C SER A 20 -14.00 8.23 26.58
N PRO A 21 -13.52 8.72 25.43
CA PRO A 21 -13.00 10.08 25.31
C PRO A 21 -14.11 11.14 25.40
N THR A 22 -13.77 12.27 26.01
CA THR A 22 -14.58 13.50 25.95
C THR A 22 -14.69 14.00 24.49
N PRO A 23 -15.66 14.87 24.16
CA PRO A 23 -15.77 15.44 22.81
C PRO A 23 -14.48 16.14 22.34
N GLU A 24 -13.78 16.81 23.25
CA GLU A 24 -12.49 17.48 22.99
C GLU A 24 -11.40 16.46 22.67
N GLN A 25 -11.26 15.39 23.48
CA GLN A 25 -10.32 14.31 23.21
C GLN A 25 -10.61 13.58 21.89
N LYS A 26 -11.90 13.46 21.50
CA LYS A 26 -12.26 12.92 20.17
C LYS A 26 -11.79 13.86 19.05
N ALA A 27 -11.86 15.18 19.25
CA ALA A 27 -11.36 16.13 18.27
C ALA A 27 -9.84 16.06 18.12
N GLU A 28 -9.10 16.03 19.23
CA GLU A 28 -7.65 15.89 19.24
C GLU A 28 -7.19 14.58 18.57
N ARG A 29 -7.85 13.45 18.88
CA ARG A 29 -7.57 12.17 18.23
C ARG A 29 -7.79 12.22 16.72
N ARG A 30 -8.81 12.95 16.26
CA ARG A 30 -9.06 13.13 14.82
C ARG A 30 -7.97 13.96 14.15
N GLU A 31 -7.53 15.03 14.79
CA GLU A 31 -6.41 15.84 14.29
C GLU A 31 -5.14 15.00 14.17
N LEU A 32 -4.84 14.19 15.19
CA LEU A 32 -3.68 13.31 15.17
C LEU A 32 -3.77 12.26 14.05
N LEU A 33 -4.94 11.67 13.82
CA LEU A 33 -5.14 10.76 12.68
C LEU A 33 -4.88 11.47 11.35
N ASN A 34 -5.36 12.70 11.17
CA ASN A 34 -5.11 13.49 9.96
C ASN A 34 -3.62 13.75 9.74
N LEU A 35 -2.91 14.18 10.80
CA LEU A 35 -1.47 14.41 10.79
C LEU A 35 -0.68 13.15 10.41
N ARG A 36 -1.02 11.99 10.98
CA ARG A 36 -0.38 10.71 10.63
C ARG A 36 -0.57 10.36 9.16
N GLY A 37 -1.78 10.58 8.64
CA GLY A 37 -2.06 10.39 7.22
C GLY A 37 -1.24 11.34 6.34
N GLU A 38 -1.12 12.61 6.73
CA GLU A 38 -0.31 13.61 6.01
C GLU A 38 1.18 13.29 6.06
N TYR A 39 1.70 12.87 7.22
CA TYR A 39 3.07 12.41 7.35
C TYR A 39 3.36 11.19 6.48
N ALA A 40 2.43 10.23 6.36
CA ALA A 40 2.59 9.11 5.43
C ALA A 40 2.70 9.59 3.97
N GLN A 41 1.89 10.58 3.57
CA GLN A 41 1.92 11.14 2.21
C GLN A 41 3.19 11.95 1.94
N ILE A 42 3.56 12.87 2.85
CA ILE A 42 4.77 13.70 2.73
C ILE A 42 6.02 12.83 2.76
N SER A 43 6.07 11.81 3.63
CA SER A 43 7.20 10.87 3.69
C SER A 43 7.37 10.10 2.38
N THR A 44 6.28 9.84 1.65
CA THR A 44 6.36 9.19 0.34
C THR A 44 7.04 10.09 -0.68
N LEU A 45 6.67 11.38 -0.71
CA LEU A 45 7.30 12.37 -1.57
C LEU A 45 8.79 12.56 -1.22
N ALA A 46 9.10 12.63 0.07
CA ALA A 46 10.48 12.71 0.56
C ALA A 46 11.30 11.49 0.10
N LEU A 47 10.77 10.27 0.18
CA LEU A 47 11.45 9.07 -0.31
C LEU A 47 11.69 9.10 -1.82
N LEU A 48 10.73 9.57 -2.61
CA LEU A 48 10.91 9.73 -4.06
C LEU A 48 12.03 10.74 -4.37
N LEU A 49 12.07 11.85 -3.64
CA LEU A 49 13.12 12.86 -3.79
C LEU A 49 14.49 12.31 -3.39
N LEU A 50 14.59 11.63 -2.25
CA LEU A 50 15.85 10.99 -1.81
C LEU A 50 16.35 9.95 -2.81
N PHE A 51 15.43 9.14 -3.38
CA PHE A 51 15.79 8.16 -4.40
C PHE A 51 16.27 8.83 -5.69
N SER A 52 15.66 9.95 -6.07
CA SER A 52 16.10 10.78 -7.19
C SER A 52 17.51 11.36 -6.97
N ILE A 53 17.77 11.97 -5.81
CA ILE A 53 19.08 12.53 -5.43
C ILE A 53 20.15 11.44 -5.45
N TYR A 54 19.87 10.28 -4.82
CA TYR A 54 20.79 9.15 -4.80
C TYR A 54 21.17 8.71 -6.23
N ARG A 55 20.17 8.59 -7.12
CA ARG A 55 20.40 8.18 -8.50
C ARG A 55 21.23 9.21 -9.27
N PHE A 56 20.91 10.49 -9.10
CA PHE A 56 21.64 11.58 -9.75
C PHE A 56 23.11 11.61 -9.32
N GLY A 57 23.38 11.44 -8.02
CA GLY A 57 24.74 11.31 -7.48
C GLY A 57 25.46 10.09 -8.05
N ALA A 58 24.81 8.93 -8.07
CA ALA A 58 25.38 7.70 -8.62
C ALA A 58 25.69 7.80 -10.12
N SER A 59 24.82 8.44 -10.92
CA SER A 59 25.05 8.64 -12.36
C SER A 59 26.22 9.59 -12.63
N ARG A 60 26.45 10.59 -11.76
CA ARG A 60 27.60 11.49 -11.87
C ARG A 60 28.91 10.82 -11.45
N ALA A 61 28.88 10.02 -10.39
CA ALA A 61 30.06 9.28 -9.93
C ALA A 61 30.51 8.22 -10.94
N GLY A 62 29.57 7.55 -11.63
CA GLY A 62 29.88 6.58 -12.69
C GLY A 62 30.30 7.19 -14.02
N GLY A 63 30.04 8.48 -14.25
CA GLY A 63 30.37 9.19 -15.48
C GLY A 63 31.80 9.74 -15.57
N ASN A 64 32.58 9.65 -14.47
CA ASN A 64 33.97 10.13 -14.42
C ASN A 64 35.01 9.02 -14.70
N GLY A 65 34.56 7.84 -15.14
CA GLY A 65 35.41 6.74 -15.56
C GLY A 65 35.82 6.89 -17.02
N ASN A 66 37.08 7.28 -17.23
CA ASN A 66 37.73 7.35 -18.54
C ASN A 66 37.48 6.08 -19.36
N GLY A 67 37.10 6.26 -20.64
CA GLY A 67 36.66 5.17 -21.51
C GLY A 67 37.72 4.09 -21.73
N ASN A 68 37.29 2.82 -21.71
CA ASN A 68 37.90 1.77 -22.53
C ASN A 68 36.97 0.55 -22.67
N GLY A 69 36.49 0.34 -23.90
CA GLY A 69 36.12 -0.97 -24.48
C GLY A 69 34.79 -1.63 -24.08
N PRO A 70 34.13 -2.37 -25.00
CA PRO A 70 33.01 -3.24 -24.71
C PRO A 70 33.53 -4.55 -24.08
N GLY A 71 34.03 -4.44 -22.84
CA GLY A 71 34.38 -5.57 -22.02
C GLY A 71 33.16 -6.03 -21.23
N THR A 72 32.85 -7.31 -21.30
CA THR A 72 31.86 -8.00 -20.46
C THR A 72 32.18 -7.81 -18.98
N ASN A 73 31.74 -6.68 -18.40
CA ASN A 73 31.83 -6.43 -16.97
C ASN A 73 30.77 -7.27 -16.26
N GLY A 74 31.13 -8.53 -16.02
CA GLY A 74 30.61 -9.35 -14.92
C GLY A 74 31.01 -8.76 -13.57
N GLY A 75 30.74 -7.46 -13.36
CA GLY A 75 30.77 -6.87 -12.03
C GLY A 75 29.76 -7.65 -11.19
N SER A 76 30.27 -8.33 -10.16
CA SER A 76 29.49 -9.09 -9.19
C SER A 76 28.20 -8.34 -8.88
N ARG A 77 27.06 -8.87 -9.38
CA ARG A 77 25.75 -8.30 -9.02
C ARG A 77 25.69 -8.34 -7.51
N SER A 78 25.65 -7.17 -6.89
CA SER A 78 25.55 -7.05 -5.44
C SER A 78 24.42 -7.96 -4.96
N TRP A 79 24.61 -8.64 -3.83
CA TRP A 79 23.61 -9.53 -3.24
C TRP A 79 22.24 -8.83 -3.11
N LEU A 80 22.27 -7.52 -2.85
CA LEU A 80 21.10 -6.65 -2.78
C LEU A 80 20.33 -6.48 -4.11
N ASP A 81 21.02 -6.57 -5.23
CA ASP A 81 20.45 -6.42 -6.58
C ASP A 81 20.03 -7.77 -7.19
N SER A 82 20.30 -8.87 -6.51
CA SER A 82 19.78 -10.18 -6.89
C SER A 82 18.37 -10.43 -6.31
N PRO A 83 17.52 -11.22 -6.99
CA PRO A 83 16.15 -11.44 -6.56
C PRO A 83 16.10 -12.22 -5.25
N LEU A 84 15.15 -11.87 -4.38
CA LEU A 84 14.99 -12.54 -3.07
C LEU A 84 14.63 -14.02 -3.23
N MET A 85 13.78 -14.34 -4.21
CA MET A 85 13.28 -15.69 -4.49
C MET A 85 13.55 -16.08 -5.95
N ARG A 86 13.79 -17.38 -6.19
CA ARG A 86 14.13 -17.91 -7.53
C ARG A 86 12.98 -17.67 -8.51
N GLY A 87 13.22 -16.82 -9.52
CA GLY A 87 12.22 -16.41 -10.50
C GLY A 87 11.35 -15.21 -10.09
N GLY A 88 11.68 -14.53 -8.99
CA GLY A 88 11.05 -13.27 -8.60
C GLY A 88 11.53 -12.08 -9.44
N GLY A 89 10.63 -11.13 -9.70
CA GLY A 89 10.94 -9.91 -10.47
C GLY A 89 11.45 -8.74 -9.62
N GLU A 90 11.43 -8.88 -8.29
CA GLU A 90 11.81 -7.85 -7.32
C GLU A 90 13.15 -8.19 -6.62
N THR A 91 13.98 -7.18 -6.38
CA THR A 91 15.32 -7.34 -5.78
C THR A 91 15.27 -7.29 -4.25
N ARG A 92 16.28 -7.85 -3.56
CA ARG A 92 16.38 -7.77 -2.09
C ARG A 92 16.38 -6.32 -1.58
N ARG A 93 17.05 -5.41 -2.30
CA ARG A 93 17.03 -3.96 -2.01
C ARG A 93 15.60 -3.42 -1.98
N GLN A 94 14.76 -3.78 -2.95
CA GLN A 94 13.37 -3.32 -3.01
C GLN A 94 12.54 -3.85 -1.85
N TYR A 95 12.76 -5.11 -1.45
CA TYR A 95 12.13 -5.68 -0.25
C TYR A 95 12.55 -4.95 1.03
N LEU A 96 13.84 -4.63 1.19
CA LEU A 96 14.32 -3.87 2.35
C LEU A 96 13.68 -2.49 2.42
N VAL A 97 13.57 -1.78 1.29
CA VAL A 97 12.89 -0.48 1.22
C VAL A 97 11.40 -0.63 1.59
N ALA A 98 10.72 -1.66 1.08
CA ALA A 98 9.32 -1.91 1.43
C ALA A 98 9.12 -2.29 2.91
N ALA A 99 10.05 -3.05 3.49
CA ALA A 99 10.04 -3.40 4.90
C ALA A 99 10.30 -2.18 5.79
N ALA A 100 11.30 -1.36 5.46
CA ALA A 100 11.57 -0.10 6.14
C ALA A 100 10.36 0.84 6.07
N TRP A 101 9.71 0.91 4.90
CA TRP A 101 8.48 1.68 4.73
C TRP A 101 7.32 1.16 5.59
N MET A 102 7.14 -0.16 5.66
CA MET A 102 6.13 -0.78 6.52
C MET A 102 6.38 -0.48 8.00
N VAL A 103 7.64 -0.59 8.46
CA VAL A 103 8.03 -0.23 9.84
C VAL A 103 7.74 1.24 10.11
N TRP A 104 8.05 2.13 9.17
CA TRP A 104 7.74 3.55 9.28
C TRP A 104 6.23 3.81 9.44
N LEU A 105 5.38 3.17 8.63
CA LEU A 105 3.93 3.34 8.74
C LEU A 105 3.35 2.72 10.03
N LEU A 106 3.90 1.61 10.51
CA LEU A 106 3.56 1.03 11.81
C LEU A 106 3.95 2.00 12.94
N ALA A 107 5.16 2.57 12.88
CA ALA A 107 5.62 3.55 13.85
C ALA A 107 4.74 4.81 13.85
N LEU A 108 4.40 5.35 12.68
CA LEU A 108 3.44 6.46 12.55
C LEU A 108 2.07 6.11 13.14
N SER A 109 1.63 4.85 13.00
CA SER A 109 0.34 4.41 13.53
C SER A 109 0.33 4.28 15.06
N ALA A 110 1.46 3.93 15.66
CA ALA A 110 1.64 3.85 17.11
C ALA A 110 2.03 5.20 17.75
N TRP A 111 2.62 6.12 16.99
CA TRP A 111 3.14 7.38 17.49
C TRP A 111 2.07 8.24 18.17
N ARG A 112 2.23 8.52 19.46
CA ARG A 112 1.27 9.27 20.30
C ARG A 112 -0.11 8.61 20.43
N THR A 113 -0.19 7.29 20.27
CA THR A 113 -1.44 6.54 20.50
C THR A 113 -1.68 6.28 21.99
N GLY A 114 -0.60 6.24 22.80
CA GLY A 114 -0.67 5.83 24.20
C GLY A 114 -1.20 4.40 24.30
N ASP A 115 -2.02 4.16 25.31
CA ASP A 115 -2.59 2.86 25.67
C ASP A 115 -3.99 2.63 25.07
N ASP A 116 -4.37 3.36 24.01
CA ASP A 116 -5.71 3.26 23.41
C ASP A 116 -5.76 2.31 22.19
N TYR A 117 -6.32 1.11 22.39
CA TYR A 117 -6.49 0.08 21.36
C TYR A 117 -7.31 0.60 20.17
N LEU A 118 -8.38 1.34 20.44
CA LEU A 118 -9.30 1.82 19.42
C LEU A 118 -8.63 2.89 18.55
N HIS A 119 -7.78 3.71 19.16
CA HIS A 119 -7.02 4.71 18.43
C HIS A 119 -5.94 4.08 17.56
N LEU A 120 -5.24 3.04 18.05
CA LEU A 120 -4.24 2.30 17.28
C LEU A 120 -4.86 1.68 16.02
N THR A 121 -5.97 0.95 16.18
CA THR A 121 -6.63 0.27 15.05
C THR A 121 -7.13 1.26 14.00
N LYS A 122 -7.72 2.39 14.41
CA LYS A 122 -8.11 3.47 13.49
C LYS A 122 -6.91 4.04 12.75
N SER A 123 -5.80 4.22 13.45
CA SER A 123 -4.58 4.75 12.86
C SER A 123 -3.98 3.85 11.81
N LEU A 124 -3.99 2.52 12.02
CA LEU A 124 -3.49 1.54 11.05
C LEU A 124 -4.28 1.58 9.75
N GLY A 125 -5.62 1.62 9.84
CA GLY A 125 -6.48 1.77 8.67
C GLY A 125 -6.21 3.10 7.95
N HIS A 126 -6.08 4.20 8.72
CA HIS A 126 -5.88 5.53 8.15
C HIS A 126 -4.54 5.70 7.43
N THR A 127 -3.43 5.22 8.01
CA THR A 127 -2.09 5.28 7.39
C THR A 127 -1.98 4.35 6.17
N ALA A 128 -2.61 3.18 6.21
CA ALA A 128 -2.70 2.29 5.06
C ALA A 128 -3.44 2.96 3.90
N LEU A 129 -4.60 3.58 4.17
CA LEU A 129 -5.39 4.27 3.16
C LEU A 129 -4.71 5.55 2.64
N ALA A 130 -3.95 6.26 3.48
CA ALA A 130 -3.13 7.39 3.06
C ALA A 130 -2.07 7.01 2.00
N THR A 131 -1.64 5.75 1.99
CA THR A 131 -0.67 5.20 1.04
C THR A 131 -1.30 4.84 -0.32
N VAL A 132 -2.62 4.61 -0.39
CA VAL A 132 -3.32 4.15 -1.61
C VAL A 132 -3.15 5.11 -2.80
N PRO A 133 -3.35 6.44 -2.67
CA PRO A 133 -3.14 7.38 -3.78
C PRO A 133 -1.74 7.27 -4.39
N PHE A 134 -0.71 7.21 -3.55
CA PHE A 134 0.67 7.06 -3.99
C PHE A 134 0.93 5.68 -4.60
N ASN A 135 0.32 4.63 -4.06
CA ASN A 135 0.41 3.31 -4.66
C ASN A 135 -0.15 3.30 -6.09
N LEU A 136 -1.18 4.09 -6.40
CA LEU A 136 -1.67 4.31 -7.77
C LEU A 136 -0.68 5.14 -8.61
N LEU A 137 0.00 6.14 -8.04
CA LEU A 137 1.06 6.88 -8.75
C LEU A 137 2.20 5.95 -9.20
N LEU A 138 2.58 4.98 -8.36
CA LEU A 138 3.61 3.98 -8.66
C LEU A 138 3.17 2.90 -9.67
N ALA A 139 1.86 2.79 -9.95
CA ALA A 139 1.32 1.79 -10.87
C ALA A 139 1.70 2.11 -12.34
N PRO A 140 1.83 1.09 -13.22
CA PRO A 140 2.03 1.30 -14.65
C PRO A 140 0.96 2.22 -15.23
N LYS A 141 1.40 3.20 -16.04
CA LYS A 141 0.49 4.18 -16.67
C LYS A 141 -0.03 3.67 -18.00
N LEU A 142 -1.27 4.00 -18.32
CA LEU A 142 -1.86 3.68 -19.63
C LEU A 142 -1.11 4.40 -20.76
N SER A 143 -0.64 5.62 -20.50
CA SER A 143 0.19 6.39 -21.43
C SER A 143 1.51 6.82 -20.81
N THR A 144 2.61 6.17 -21.21
CA THR A 144 3.95 6.51 -20.73
C THR A 144 4.44 7.87 -21.26
N THR A 145 3.97 8.32 -22.42
CA THR A 145 4.47 9.55 -23.06
C THR A 145 3.61 10.77 -22.81
N ALA A 146 2.36 10.61 -22.38
CA ALA A 146 1.44 11.74 -22.16
C ALA A 146 1.11 11.98 -20.68
N HIS A 147 1.37 11.01 -19.80
CA HIS A 147 1.01 11.16 -18.39
C HIS A 147 1.92 12.18 -17.68
N PRO A 148 1.38 13.26 -17.07
CA PRO A 148 2.17 14.35 -16.50
C PRO A 148 3.09 13.88 -15.37
N PHE A 149 2.60 13.02 -14.48
CA PHE A 149 3.43 12.41 -13.42
C PHE A 149 4.61 11.59 -13.97
N ASN A 150 4.40 10.74 -15.00
CA ASN A 150 5.50 9.96 -15.55
C ASN A 150 6.53 10.86 -16.25
N LEU A 151 6.08 11.91 -16.93
CA LEU A 151 6.96 12.93 -17.51
C LEU A 151 7.76 13.66 -16.42
N LEU A 152 7.11 14.08 -15.33
CA LEU A 152 7.77 14.72 -14.20
C LEU A 152 8.79 13.78 -13.54
N CYS A 153 8.41 12.54 -13.24
CA CYS A 153 9.31 11.57 -12.64
C CYS A 153 10.47 11.20 -13.57
N SER A 154 10.22 10.98 -14.86
CA SER A 154 11.25 10.61 -15.83
C SER A 154 12.21 11.76 -16.12
N ASN A 155 11.69 12.98 -16.31
CA ASN A 155 12.48 14.12 -16.77
C ASN A 155 13.11 14.90 -15.60
N LEU A 156 12.35 15.17 -14.53
CA LEU A 156 12.85 15.95 -13.40
C LEU A 156 13.50 15.07 -12.34
N LEU A 157 12.87 13.95 -11.99
CA LEU A 157 13.38 13.07 -10.92
C LEU A 157 14.32 11.97 -11.42
N LEU A 158 14.47 11.79 -12.74
CA LEU A 158 15.26 10.70 -13.35
C LEU A 158 14.78 9.30 -12.92
N LEU A 159 13.50 9.18 -12.56
CA LEU A 159 12.84 7.96 -12.09
C LEU A 159 11.82 7.49 -13.13
N PRO A 160 12.23 6.72 -14.16
CA PRO A 160 11.28 6.17 -15.11
C PRO A 160 10.38 5.12 -14.44
N GLN A 161 9.19 4.94 -14.98
CA GLN A 161 8.15 4.04 -14.47
C GLN A 161 8.61 2.62 -14.13
N THR A 162 9.63 2.11 -14.83
CA THR A 162 10.22 0.78 -14.62
C THR A 162 10.83 0.61 -13.22
N HIS A 163 11.33 1.69 -12.61
CA HIS A 163 11.85 1.67 -11.23
C HIS A 163 10.76 1.83 -10.18
N LEU A 164 9.63 2.45 -10.52
CA LEU A 164 8.52 2.71 -9.59
C LEU A 164 7.58 1.50 -9.46
N THR A 165 7.35 0.79 -10.57
CA THR A 165 6.40 -0.33 -10.63
C THR A 165 6.70 -1.48 -9.65
N PRO A 166 7.97 -1.86 -9.37
CA PRO A 166 8.25 -2.84 -8.32
C PRO A 166 7.75 -2.42 -6.93
N TYR A 167 7.83 -1.13 -6.60
CA TYR A 167 7.31 -0.61 -5.33
C TYR A 167 5.79 -0.64 -5.27
N HIS A 168 5.08 -0.34 -6.37
CA HIS A 168 3.63 -0.55 -6.46
C HIS A 168 3.24 -2.00 -6.11
N ARG A 169 3.97 -2.97 -6.66
CA ARG A 169 3.72 -4.40 -6.37
C ARG A 169 4.02 -4.76 -4.93
N LEU A 170 5.14 -4.30 -4.37
CA LEU A 170 5.52 -4.62 -2.99
C LEU A 170 4.60 -3.93 -1.98
N PHE A 171 4.20 -2.68 -2.21
CA PHE A 171 3.28 -1.96 -1.33
C PHE A 171 1.88 -2.58 -1.37
N GLY A 172 1.38 -2.90 -2.57
CA GLY A 172 0.09 -3.57 -2.74
C GLY A 172 0.04 -5.02 -2.25
N ARG A 173 1.20 -5.72 -2.17
CA ARG A 173 1.27 -7.13 -1.74
C ARG A 173 1.66 -7.31 -0.27
N LEU A 174 2.46 -6.41 0.28
CA LEU A 174 3.02 -6.55 1.64
C LEU A 174 2.50 -5.44 2.54
N VAL A 175 2.80 -4.19 2.22
CA VAL A 175 2.60 -3.06 3.14
C VAL A 175 1.12 -2.80 3.44
N ILE A 176 0.31 -2.56 2.41
CA ILE A 176 -1.12 -2.25 2.58
C ILE A 176 -1.87 -3.46 3.18
N PRO A 177 -1.72 -4.70 2.67
CA PRO A 177 -2.37 -5.87 3.27
C PRO A 177 -1.98 -6.09 4.74
N THR A 178 -0.70 -5.97 5.11
CA THR A 178 -0.30 -6.18 6.51
C THR A 178 -0.97 -5.18 7.45
N LEU A 179 -0.99 -3.89 7.11
CA LEU A 179 -1.63 -2.86 7.94
C LEU A 179 -3.15 -3.05 8.03
N ILE A 180 -3.81 -3.39 6.92
CA ILE A 180 -5.26 -3.64 6.90
C ILE A 180 -5.62 -4.92 7.65
N CYS A 181 -4.82 -6.00 7.51
CA CYS A 181 -4.99 -7.21 8.31
C CYS A 181 -4.88 -6.91 9.81
N LEU A 182 -3.88 -6.13 10.22
CA LEU A 182 -3.72 -5.75 11.63
C LEU A 182 -4.91 -4.92 12.13
N HIS A 183 -5.37 -3.94 11.33
CA HIS A 183 -6.59 -3.17 11.61
C HIS A 183 -7.83 -4.07 11.79
N SER A 184 -8.07 -5.00 10.86
CA SER A 184 -9.20 -5.92 10.91
C SER A 184 -9.12 -6.89 12.10
N LEU A 185 -7.93 -7.43 12.39
CA LEU A 185 -7.71 -8.34 13.51
C LEU A 185 -7.94 -7.64 14.85
N LEU A 186 -7.40 -6.43 15.03
CA LEU A 186 -7.59 -5.65 16.25
C LEU A 186 -9.07 -5.27 16.46
N TYR A 187 -9.80 -4.90 15.40
CA TYR A 187 -11.25 -4.65 15.51
C TYR A 187 -12.03 -5.91 15.85
N LEU A 188 -11.69 -7.06 15.27
CA LEU A 188 -12.35 -8.32 15.56
C LEU A 188 -12.13 -8.71 17.03
N MET A 189 -10.90 -8.61 17.52
CA MET A 189 -10.57 -8.85 18.93
C MET A 189 -11.35 -7.90 19.84
N LEU A 190 -11.40 -6.60 19.51
CA LEU A 190 -12.16 -5.60 20.25
C LEU A 190 -13.67 -5.94 20.33
N PHE A 191 -14.26 -6.41 19.23
CA PHE A 191 -15.68 -6.75 19.21
C PHE A 191 -16.00 -8.01 20.02
N VAL A 192 -15.10 -8.99 20.02
CA VAL A 192 -15.21 -10.20 20.84
C VAL A 192 -15.08 -9.87 22.33
N GLU A 193 -14.06 -9.11 22.70
CA GLU A 193 -13.80 -8.74 24.11
C GLU A 193 -14.95 -7.94 24.73
N ASN A 194 -15.56 -7.04 23.95
CA ASN A 194 -16.70 -6.24 24.41
C ASN A 194 -18.06 -6.97 24.27
N GLY A 195 -18.09 -8.21 23.75
CA GLY A 195 -19.33 -8.97 23.56
C GLY A 195 -20.31 -8.35 22.55
N VAL A 196 -19.84 -7.50 21.63
CA VAL A 196 -20.67 -6.77 20.66
C VAL A 196 -20.53 -7.29 19.23
N LEU A 197 -19.86 -8.43 19.03
CA LEU A 197 -19.53 -8.96 17.70
C LEU A 197 -20.76 -9.09 16.79
N GLU A 198 -21.80 -9.78 17.24
CA GLU A 198 -23.01 -10.01 16.43
C GLU A 198 -23.68 -8.70 16.02
N LYS A 199 -23.78 -7.75 16.96
CA LYS A 199 -24.32 -6.42 16.69
C LYS A 199 -23.47 -5.69 15.64
N ARG A 200 -22.16 -5.63 15.86
CA ARG A 200 -21.24 -4.87 14.98
C ARG A 200 -21.14 -5.49 13.58
N LEU A 201 -21.25 -6.81 13.43
CA LEU A 201 -21.28 -7.46 12.12
C LEU A 201 -22.53 -7.10 11.29
N ASN A 202 -23.61 -6.70 11.94
CA ASN A 202 -24.82 -6.22 11.28
C ASN A 202 -24.78 -4.71 10.96
N ASP A 203 -23.82 -3.97 11.50
CA ASP A 203 -23.67 -2.55 11.19
C ASP A 203 -23.06 -2.36 9.79
N SER A 204 -23.64 -1.44 9.01
CA SER A 204 -23.27 -1.23 7.60
C SER A 204 -21.81 -0.82 7.41
N ASP A 205 -21.25 -0.03 8.35
CA ASP A 205 -19.83 0.36 8.32
C ASP A 205 -18.92 -0.87 8.34
N VAL A 206 -19.18 -1.82 9.24
CA VAL A 206 -18.40 -3.06 9.36
C VAL A 206 -18.56 -3.94 8.12
N GLN A 207 -19.77 -4.06 7.57
CA GLN A 207 -20.01 -4.84 6.35
C GLN A 207 -19.20 -4.30 5.16
N PHE A 208 -19.19 -2.97 4.94
CA PHE A 208 -18.34 -2.37 3.91
C PHE A 208 -16.84 -2.63 4.17
N GLY A 209 -16.41 -2.63 5.43
CA GLY A 209 -15.05 -2.99 5.82
C GLY A 209 -14.70 -4.44 5.46
N ILE A 210 -15.63 -5.38 5.68
CA ILE A 210 -15.47 -6.79 5.31
C ILE A 210 -15.38 -6.95 3.79
N PHE A 211 -16.27 -6.32 3.02
CA PHE A 211 -16.20 -6.36 1.56
C PHE A 211 -14.92 -5.72 1.02
N ALA A 212 -14.44 -4.63 1.62
CA ALA A 212 -13.16 -4.01 1.28
C ALA A 212 -11.98 -4.98 1.55
N PHE A 213 -12.01 -5.69 2.69
CA PHE A 213 -10.99 -6.71 3.01
C PHE A 213 -10.97 -7.83 1.96
N PHE A 214 -12.14 -8.36 1.57
CA PHE A 214 -12.21 -9.38 0.51
C PHE A 214 -11.78 -8.85 -0.86
N ALA A 215 -12.09 -7.60 -1.21
CA ALA A 215 -11.58 -6.97 -2.42
C ALA A 215 -10.04 -6.88 -2.41
N LEU A 216 -9.44 -6.58 -1.25
CA LEU A 216 -7.98 -6.58 -1.07
C LEU A 216 -7.38 -7.99 -1.23
N VAL A 217 -8.05 -9.03 -0.72
CA VAL A 217 -7.66 -10.43 -0.97
C VAL A 217 -7.75 -10.77 -2.47
N GLY A 218 -8.78 -10.29 -3.17
CA GLY A 218 -8.90 -10.41 -4.62
C GLY A 218 -7.75 -9.72 -5.39
N LEU A 219 -7.34 -8.53 -4.97
CA LEU A 219 -6.15 -7.83 -5.51
C LEU A 219 -4.87 -8.65 -5.31
N TRP A 220 -4.72 -9.26 -4.14
CA TRP A 220 -3.59 -10.15 -3.86
C TRP A 220 -3.60 -11.39 -4.77
N GLY A 221 -4.77 -12.00 -4.98
CA GLY A 221 -4.97 -13.15 -5.86
C GLY A 221 -4.76 -12.86 -7.35
N THR A 222 -5.07 -11.65 -7.80
CA THR A 222 -4.81 -11.21 -9.20
C THR A 222 -3.34 -10.82 -9.43
N SER A 223 -2.53 -10.71 -8.38
CA SER A 223 -1.11 -10.39 -8.53
C SER A 223 -0.37 -11.52 -9.27
N GLY A 224 0.55 -11.15 -10.16
CA GLY A 224 1.26 -12.10 -11.04
C GLY A 224 2.04 -13.21 -10.31
N TRP A 225 2.25 -13.06 -9.01
CA TRP A 225 2.83 -14.07 -8.12
C TRP A 225 1.91 -15.26 -7.90
N VAL A 226 0.64 -15.02 -7.54
CA VAL A 226 -0.34 -16.09 -7.30
C VAL A 226 -0.68 -16.77 -8.61
N VAL A 227 -0.91 -15.99 -9.67
CA VAL A 227 -1.14 -16.52 -11.04
C VAL A 227 0.07 -17.33 -11.52
N GLY A 228 1.30 -16.88 -11.22
CA GLY A 228 2.54 -17.59 -11.58
C GLY A 228 2.78 -18.86 -10.77
N TRP A 229 2.40 -18.89 -9.49
CA TRP A 229 2.48 -20.07 -8.63
C TRP A 229 1.45 -21.13 -9.02
N VAL A 230 0.19 -20.72 -9.25
CA VAL A 230 -0.87 -21.61 -9.76
C VAL A 230 -0.48 -22.19 -11.13
N ARG A 231 0.08 -21.37 -12.03
CA ARG A 231 0.58 -21.81 -13.35
C ARG A 231 1.73 -22.82 -13.27
N ARG A 232 2.54 -22.81 -12.21
CA ARG A 232 3.69 -23.71 -12.04
C ARG A 232 3.31 -25.05 -11.40
N LYS A 233 2.19 -25.09 -10.67
CA LYS A 233 1.74 -26.24 -9.88
C LYS A 233 0.65 -27.08 -10.57
N GLY A 234 -0.08 -26.53 -11.55
CA GLY A 234 -1.14 -27.24 -12.26
C GLY A 234 -0.68 -27.87 -13.58
N ASN A 235 -0.82 -29.19 -13.70
CA ASN A 235 -0.95 -29.86 -15.00
C ASN A 235 -2.08 -29.17 -15.79
N SER A 236 -1.82 -28.92 -17.06
CA SER A 236 -2.67 -28.26 -18.05
C SER A 236 -4.13 -28.73 -18.02
N THR A 237 -5.07 -27.98 -17.42
CA THR A 237 -6.52 -28.08 -17.72
C THR A 237 -7.37 -26.90 -17.24
N SER A 238 -6.95 -26.06 -16.29
CA SER A 238 -7.73 -24.87 -15.90
C SER A 238 -7.24 -23.62 -16.64
N GLY A 239 -8.19 -22.92 -17.28
CA GLY A 239 -8.00 -21.91 -18.31
C GLY A 239 -6.81 -20.95 -18.16
N ARG A 240 -6.10 -20.71 -19.26
CA ARG A 240 -5.14 -19.61 -19.41
C ARG A 240 -5.85 -18.29 -19.14
N ILE A 241 -5.88 -17.81 -17.90
CA ILE A 241 -6.24 -16.42 -17.61
C ILE A 241 -5.20 -15.55 -18.34
N SER A 242 -5.63 -14.93 -19.43
CA SER A 242 -4.78 -14.01 -20.20
C SER A 242 -4.31 -12.88 -19.27
N LYS A 243 -3.09 -12.38 -19.47
CA LYS A 243 -2.58 -11.21 -18.75
C LYS A 243 -3.55 -10.02 -18.80
N ARG A 244 -4.33 -9.92 -19.89
CA ARG A 244 -5.40 -8.93 -20.05
C ARG A 244 -6.54 -9.12 -19.04
N VAL A 245 -7.01 -10.34 -18.86
CA VAL A 245 -8.08 -10.67 -17.89
C VAL A 245 -7.60 -10.41 -16.47
N ALA A 246 -6.37 -10.81 -16.14
CA ALA A 246 -5.79 -10.53 -14.82
C ALA A 246 -5.70 -9.01 -14.55
N TYR A 247 -5.30 -8.21 -15.55
CA TYR A 247 -5.27 -6.76 -15.45
C TYR A 247 -6.68 -6.16 -15.25
N VAL A 248 -7.66 -6.57 -16.06
CA VAL A 248 -9.05 -6.07 -15.95
C VAL A 248 -9.62 -6.41 -14.58
N LEU A 249 -9.45 -7.65 -14.11
CA LEU A 249 -9.88 -8.06 -12.77
C LEU A 249 -9.16 -7.25 -11.68
N HIS A 250 -7.86 -7.01 -11.82
CA HIS A 250 -7.11 -6.20 -10.86
C HIS A 250 -7.69 -4.79 -10.75
N VAL A 251 -7.88 -4.10 -11.89
CA VAL A 251 -8.49 -2.76 -11.91
C VAL A 251 -9.92 -2.78 -11.38
N ALA A 252 -10.72 -3.80 -11.71
CA ALA A 252 -12.08 -3.94 -11.18
C ALA A 252 -12.09 -4.08 -9.65
N PHE A 253 -11.18 -4.89 -9.08
CA PHE A 253 -11.01 -4.98 -7.63
C PHE A 253 -10.49 -3.69 -7.01
N VAL A 254 -9.64 -2.90 -7.70
CA VAL A 254 -9.23 -1.57 -7.21
C VAL A 254 -10.46 -0.65 -7.11
N MET A 255 -11.30 -0.60 -8.16
CA MET A 255 -12.50 0.24 -8.14
C MET A 255 -13.50 -0.22 -7.07
N LEU A 256 -13.68 -1.54 -6.91
CA LEU A 256 -14.49 -2.12 -5.85
C LEU A 256 -13.95 -1.73 -4.46
N LEU A 257 -12.65 -1.88 -4.23
CA LEU A 257 -12.00 -1.51 -2.98
C LEU A 257 -12.22 -0.02 -2.66
N LEU A 258 -11.99 0.87 -3.63
CA LEU A 258 -12.19 2.31 -3.46
C LEU A 258 -13.65 2.65 -3.12
N GLY A 259 -14.61 2.02 -3.80
CA GLY A 259 -16.04 2.17 -3.50
C GLY A 259 -16.41 1.71 -2.09
N MET A 260 -15.95 0.51 -1.69
CA MET A 260 -16.23 -0.02 -0.35
C MET A 260 -15.60 0.83 0.75
N VAL A 261 -14.37 1.31 0.56
CA VAL A 261 -13.70 2.21 1.51
C VAL A 261 -14.43 3.55 1.64
N TYR A 262 -14.94 4.10 0.53
CA TYR A 262 -15.70 5.36 0.55
C TYR A 262 -16.97 5.27 1.41
N CYS A 263 -17.64 4.11 1.37
CA CYS A 263 -18.83 3.82 2.16
C CYS A 263 -18.51 3.38 3.60
N HIS A 264 -17.34 2.78 3.83
CA HIS A 264 -16.91 2.29 5.15
C HIS A 264 -16.70 3.42 6.17
N VAL A 265 -15.99 4.49 5.80
CA VAL A 265 -15.70 5.59 6.73
C VAL A 265 -15.50 6.93 6.02
N GLU A 266 -16.14 7.98 6.56
CA GLU A 266 -16.09 9.32 5.98
C GLU A 266 -14.67 9.91 5.89
N HIS A 267 -13.86 9.69 6.93
CA HIS A 267 -12.50 10.25 7.00
C HIS A 267 -11.54 9.65 5.96
N ALA A 268 -11.82 8.44 5.46
CA ALA A 268 -11.03 7.83 4.40
C ALA A 268 -11.36 8.37 3.00
N ARG A 269 -12.53 9.02 2.83
CA ARG A 269 -13.00 9.49 1.52
C ARG A 269 -12.01 10.45 0.87
N ARG A 270 -11.29 11.25 1.66
CA ARG A 270 -10.24 12.16 1.14
C ARG A 270 -9.19 11.41 0.32
N PHE A 271 -8.75 10.24 0.78
CA PHE A 271 -7.76 9.42 0.08
C PHE A 271 -8.37 8.71 -1.14
N VAL A 272 -9.62 8.28 -1.04
CA VAL A 272 -10.33 7.70 -2.19
C VAL A 272 -10.46 8.71 -3.32
N VAL A 273 -10.86 9.94 -3.01
CA VAL A 273 -10.97 11.03 -4.00
C VAL A 273 -9.62 11.32 -4.64
N GLN A 274 -8.55 11.43 -3.84
CA GLN A 274 -7.19 11.59 -4.39
C GLN A 274 -6.80 10.45 -5.34
N ALA A 275 -7.09 9.19 -4.97
CA ALA A 275 -6.82 8.02 -5.80
C ALA A 275 -7.63 8.05 -7.11
N LEU A 276 -8.91 8.42 -7.05
CA LEU A 276 -9.77 8.56 -8.23
C LEU A 276 -9.30 9.68 -9.17
N VAL A 277 -8.87 10.82 -8.62
CA VAL A 277 -8.28 11.93 -9.41
C VAL A 277 -7.03 11.45 -10.14
N ILE A 278 -6.13 10.73 -9.45
CA ILE A 278 -4.92 10.18 -10.05
C ILE A 278 -5.25 9.21 -11.18
N TYR A 279 -6.21 8.31 -10.97
CA TYR A 279 -6.64 7.36 -12.00
C TYR A 279 -7.31 8.06 -13.19
N GLY A 280 -8.16 9.06 -12.92
CA GLY A 280 -8.81 9.88 -13.94
C GLY A 280 -7.81 10.63 -14.83
N VAL A 281 -6.73 11.17 -14.26
CA VAL A 281 -5.64 11.79 -15.02
C VAL A 281 -4.93 10.79 -15.92
N ASP A 282 -4.70 9.55 -15.46
CA ASP A 282 -4.08 8.50 -16.27
C ASP A 282 -4.94 8.12 -17.48
N VAL A 283 -6.23 7.88 -17.25
CA VAL A 283 -7.21 7.60 -18.32
C VAL A 283 -7.32 8.78 -19.29
N GLY A 284 -7.46 10.01 -18.76
CA GLY A 284 -7.57 11.22 -19.59
C GLY A 284 -6.34 11.44 -20.46
N SER A 285 -5.14 11.26 -19.91
CA SER A 285 -3.87 11.40 -20.65
C SER A 285 -3.75 10.35 -21.77
N TRP A 286 -4.28 9.14 -21.55
CA TRP A 286 -4.33 8.11 -22.57
C TRP A 286 -5.34 8.43 -23.68
N VAL A 287 -6.53 8.92 -23.34
CA VAL A 287 -7.54 9.36 -24.33
C VAL A 287 -7.00 10.50 -25.18
N VAL A 288 -6.38 11.52 -24.59
CA VAL A 288 -5.77 12.64 -25.32
C VAL A 288 -4.69 12.14 -26.29
N LYS A 289 -3.80 11.25 -25.86
CA LYS A 289 -2.81 10.64 -26.75
C LYS A 289 -3.46 9.91 -27.92
N MET A 290 -4.52 9.14 -27.66
CA MET A 290 -5.22 8.38 -28.69
C MET A 290 -5.91 9.28 -29.73
N LEU A 291 -6.43 10.43 -29.30
CA LEU A 291 -7.14 11.38 -30.17
C LEU A 291 -6.21 12.30 -30.96
N PHE A 292 -5.10 12.77 -30.36
CA PHE A 292 -4.29 13.86 -30.92
C PHE A 292 -2.89 13.47 -31.39
N MET A 293 -2.38 12.28 -31.03
CA MET A 293 -1.02 11.83 -31.38
C MET A 293 -1.04 10.55 -32.23
N ARG A 294 -2.07 10.38 -33.07
CA ARG A 294 -2.15 9.31 -34.06
C ARG A 294 -1.37 9.65 -35.31
#